data_AF-A0A062U2J3-F1
#
_entry.id   AF-A0A062U2J3-F1
#
_cell.length_a   1.000
_cell.length_b   1.000
_cell.length_c   1.000
_cell.angle_alpha   90.00
_cell.angle_beta   90.00
_cell.angle_gamma   90.00
#
_symmetry.space_group_name_H-M   'P 1'
#
loop_
_entity.id
_entity.type
_entity.pdbx_description
1 polymer ?
#
loop_
_entity_poly.entity_id
_entity_poly.type
_entity_poly.pdbx_seq_one_letter_code
_entity_poly.pdbx_strand_id
1 'polypeptide(L)'
;MNEYFPILAPVIGIVGVVVGVLLNEFMRRRSRRELYAPKIFEKRLAAYEGLIEQIHQGSKVANEVIERVDFTEEQRHDLIRVVVHGMAEFTEKNRLYLNEDLTVHCMALFMGVEDIHDANEEDRQELLEHYRQMRKEALRMAAEDSGVAEINRLFKAINKPKIDGALIRYFRETKREATRDRSETNAG
;
A
#
# COMPACT_ATOMS: atom_id res chain seq x y z
N MET A 1 70.92 -0.93 -17.68
CA MET A 1 70.17 -0.20 -16.64
C MET A 1 68.99 0.47 -17.32
N ASN A 2 67.75 0.19 -16.90
CA ASN A 2 66.55 0.63 -17.61
C ASN A 2 66.32 2.14 -17.46
N GLU A 3 66.57 2.90 -18.54
CA GLU A 3 66.35 4.35 -18.64
C GLU A 3 64.88 4.78 -18.49
N TYR A 4 63.94 3.83 -18.45
CA TYR A 4 62.49 4.09 -18.33
C TYR A 4 61.99 4.18 -16.88
N PHE A 5 62.78 3.73 -15.90
CA PHE A 5 62.41 3.73 -14.48
C PHE A 5 62.08 5.11 -13.89
N PRO A 6 62.82 6.21 -14.19
CA PRO A 6 62.50 7.53 -13.64
C PRO A 6 61.20 8.14 -14.18
N ILE A 7 60.68 7.67 -15.32
CA ILE A 7 59.43 8.14 -15.93
C ILE A 7 58.24 7.26 -15.50
N LEU A 8 58.46 5.96 -15.30
CA LEU A 8 57.43 5.01 -14.87
C LEU A 8 56.92 5.27 -13.45
N ALA A 9 57.82 5.60 -12.51
CA ALA A 9 57.47 5.85 -11.11
C ALA A 9 56.45 7.00 -10.92
N PRO A 10 56.64 8.21 -11.50
CA PRO A 10 55.66 9.29 -11.38
C PRO A 10 54.33 8.99 -12.10
N VAL A 11 54.35 8.28 -13.22
CA VAL A 11 53.12 7.86 -13.92
C VAL A 11 52.29 6.90 -13.06
N ILE A 12 52.93 5.91 -12.43
CA ILE A 12 52.26 4.99 -11.50
C ILE A 12 51.69 5.75 -10.30
N GLY A 13 52.42 6.75 -9.78
CA GLY A 13 51.95 7.62 -8.71
C GLY A 13 50.68 8.40 -9.07
N ILE A 14 50.65 9.03 -10.25
CA ILE A 14 49.49 9.78 -10.74
C ILE A 14 48.28 8.85 -10.93
N VAL A 15 48.49 7.68 -11.56
CA VAL A 15 47.42 6.69 -11.75
C VAL A 15 46.87 6.22 -10.39
N GLY A 16 47.74 5.97 -9.41
CA GLY A 16 47.34 5.59 -8.06
C GLY A 16 46.47 6.65 -7.37
N VAL A 17 46.81 7.94 -7.51
CA VAL A 17 46.00 9.05 -6.96
C VAL A 17 44.64 9.11 -7.64
N VAL A 18 44.58 9.01 -8.98
CA VAL A 18 43.32 9.04 -9.73
C VAL A 18 42.41 7.87 -9.33
N VAL A 19 42.96 6.66 -9.27
CA VAL A 19 42.22 5.46 -8.83
C VAL A 19 41.74 5.60 -7.39
N GLY A 20 42.59 6.12 -6.49
CA GLY A 20 42.24 6.37 -5.09
C GLY A 20 41.08 7.35 -4.94
N VAL A 21 41.10 8.46 -5.69
CA VAL A 21 40.01 9.45 -5.70
C VAL A 21 38.70 8.84 -6.21
N LEU A 22 38.76 8.06 -7.30
CA LEU A 22 37.58 7.40 -7.86
C LEU A 22 36.98 6.36 -6.91
N LEU A 23 37.81 5.53 -6.28
CA LEU A 23 37.36 4.54 -5.30
C LEU A 23 36.78 5.20 -4.05
N ASN A 24 37.41 6.26 -3.56
CA ASN A 24 36.91 7.01 -2.41
C ASN A 24 35.54 7.66 -2.70
N GLU A 25 35.38 8.27 -3.88
CA GLU A 25 34.09 8.85 -4.28
C GLU A 25 33.02 7.77 -4.52
N PHE A 26 33.38 6.63 -5.10
CA PHE A 26 32.48 5.49 -5.25
C PHE A 26 32.00 4.95 -3.90
N MET A 27 32.91 4.75 -2.95
CA MET A 27 32.60 4.32 -1.58
C MET A 27 31.74 5.36 -0.85
N ARG A 28 32.05 6.66 -1.00
CA ARG A 28 31.27 7.76 -0.41
C ARG A 28 29.84 7.79 -0.96
N ARG A 29 29.65 7.59 -2.27
CA ARG A 29 28.32 7.49 -2.89
C ARG A 29 27.55 6.25 -2.44
N ARG A 30 28.23 5.11 -2.30
CA ARG A 30 27.63 3.87 -1.78
C ARG A 30 27.19 4.02 -0.32
N SER A 31 28.07 4.55 0.53
CA SER A 31 27.80 4.81 1.95
C SER A 31 26.62 5.78 2.13
N ARG A 32 26.51 6.84 1.32
CA ARG A 32 25.33 7.73 1.34
C ARG A 32 24.04 6.99 0.98
N ARG A 33 24.05 6.14 -0.06
CA ARG A 33 22.87 5.36 -0.45
C ARG A 33 22.45 4.38 0.64
N GLU A 34 23.41 3.69 1.25
CA GLU A 34 23.16 2.76 2.35
C GLU A 34 22.66 3.48 3.62
N LEU A 35 23.04 4.75 3.83
CA LEU A 35 22.57 5.55 4.97
C LEU A 35 21.14 6.10 4.78
N TYR A 36 20.77 6.51 3.55
CA TYR A 36 19.48 7.14 3.29
C TYR A 36 18.39 6.16 2.85
N ALA A 37 18.73 5.03 2.23
CA ALA A 37 17.75 4.06 1.76
C ALA A 37 16.85 3.52 2.89
N PRO A 38 17.36 3.12 4.07
CA PRO A 38 16.51 2.68 5.18
C PRO A 38 15.57 3.78 5.66
N LYS A 39 16.05 5.02 5.79
CA LYS A 39 15.23 6.16 6.25
C LYS A 39 14.11 6.51 5.27
N ILE A 40 14.37 6.44 3.97
CA ILE A 40 13.35 6.68 2.94
C ILE A 40 12.34 5.54 2.95
N PHE A 41 12.81 4.29 3.09
CA PHE A 41 11.95 3.13 3.17
C PHE A 41 11.02 3.18 4.40
N GLU A 42 11.53 3.52 5.58
CA GLU A 42 10.74 3.70 6.80
C GLU A 42 9.66 4.77 6.63
N LYS A 43 10.01 5.94 6.07
CA LYS A 43 9.03 7.00 5.79
C LYS A 43 7.97 6.56 4.78
N ARG A 44 8.38 5.82 3.74
CA ARG A 44 7.46 5.24 2.77
C ARG A 44 6.51 4.26 3.44
N LEU A 45 7.03 3.33 4.23
CA LEU A 45 6.21 2.36 4.94
C LEU A 45 5.21 3.04 5.88
N ALA A 46 5.66 4.04 6.66
CA ALA A 46 4.79 4.81 7.53
C ALA A 46 3.67 5.55 6.78
N ALA A 47 3.94 6.07 5.57
CA ALA A 47 2.91 6.67 4.72
C ALA A 47 1.86 5.63 4.28
N TYR A 48 2.29 4.42 3.93
CA TYR A 48 1.38 3.33 3.55
C TYR A 48 0.56 2.80 4.73
N GLU A 49 1.17 2.67 5.91
CA GLU A 49 0.45 2.31 7.14
C GLU A 49 -0.60 3.36 7.48
N GLY A 50 -0.25 4.65 7.39
CA GLY A 50 -1.19 5.75 7.58
C GLY A 50 -2.32 5.74 6.54
N LEU A 51 -2.02 5.45 5.27
CA LEU A 51 -3.04 5.34 4.21
C LEU A 51 -4.05 4.23 4.52
N ILE A 52 -3.56 3.06 4.95
CA ILE A 52 -4.41 1.93 5.33
C ILE A 52 -5.29 2.29 6.53
N GLU A 53 -4.75 3.00 7.52
CA GLU A 53 -5.53 3.47 8.66
C GLU A 53 -6.62 4.48 8.23
N GLN A 54 -6.30 5.41 7.32
CA GLN A 54 -7.30 6.33 6.76
C GLN A 54 -8.42 5.58 6.01
N ILE A 55 -8.08 4.54 5.23
CA ILE A 55 -9.07 3.68 4.60
C ILE A 55 -9.96 3.01 5.65
N HIS A 56 -9.38 2.48 6.73
CA HIS A 56 -10.15 1.85 7.79
C HIS A 56 -11.08 2.81 8.53
N GLN A 57 -10.61 4.02 8.85
CA GLN A 57 -11.40 5.04 9.51
C GLN A 57 -12.53 5.54 8.61
N GLY A 58 -12.22 5.88 7.36
CA GLY A 58 -13.22 6.24 6.36
C GLY A 58 -14.27 5.15 6.15
N SER A 59 -13.85 3.88 6.13
CA SER A 59 -14.80 2.76 6.01
C SER A 59 -15.75 2.61 7.20
N LYS A 60 -15.34 2.99 8.42
CA LYS A 60 -16.25 2.99 9.57
C LYS A 60 -17.35 4.03 9.39
N VAL A 61 -16.98 5.25 8.97
CA VAL A 61 -17.92 6.34 8.70
C VAL A 61 -18.84 5.98 7.53
N ALA A 62 -18.28 5.44 6.43
CA ALA A 62 -19.05 4.95 5.29
C ALA A 62 -20.12 3.93 5.70
N ASN A 63 -19.75 2.91 6.50
CA ASN A 63 -20.72 1.93 6.97
C ASN A 63 -21.80 2.57 7.85
N GLU A 64 -21.42 3.52 8.69
CA GLU A 64 -22.38 4.27 9.52
C GLU A 64 -23.36 5.06 8.66
N VAL A 65 -22.86 5.76 7.64
CA VAL A 65 -23.67 6.51 6.65
C VAL A 65 -24.62 5.60 5.87
N ILE A 66 -24.18 4.41 5.50
CA ILE A 66 -24.99 3.41 4.78
C ILE A 66 -26.11 2.84 5.65
N GLU A 67 -25.82 2.51 6.91
CA GLU A 67 -26.72 1.73 7.78
C GLU A 67 -27.69 2.60 8.61
N ARG A 68 -27.32 3.84 8.93
CA ARG A 68 -28.12 4.71 9.81
C ARG A 68 -29.23 5.42 9.05
N VAL A 69 -30.47 5.12 9.45
CA VAL A 69 -31.70 5.72 8.90
C VAL A 69 -32.02 7.08 9.50
N ASP A 70 -31.39 7.44 10.62
CA ASP A 70 -31.68 8.69 11.34
C ASP A 70 -30.92 9.91 10.82
N PHE A 71 -30.04 9.73 9.83
CA PHE A 71 -29.40 10.83 9.13
C PHE A 71 -30.25 11.36 7.99
N THR A 72 -30.18 12.67 7.80
CA THR A 72 -30.63 13.33 6.56
C THR A 72 -29.59 13.13 5.45
N GLU A 73 -30.01 13.31 4.20
CA GLU A 73 -29.13 13.28 3.03
C GLU A 73 -27.94 14.26 3.18
N GLU A 74 -28.21 15.48 3.64
CA GLU A 74 -27.19 16.51 3.89
C GLU A 74 -26.17 16.07 4.96
N GLN A 75 -26.64 15.46 6.06
CA GLN A 75 -25.75 14.93 7.10
C GLN A 75 -24.87 13.78 6.60
N ARG A 76 -25.43 12.88 5.77
CA ARG A 76 -24.66 11.79 5.14
C ARG A 76 -23.58 12.37 4.22
N HIS A 77 -23.95 13.31 3.36
CA HIS A 77 -23.03 13.98 2.45
C HIS A 77 -21.90 14.69 3.20
N ASP A 78 -22.21 15.45 4.28
CA ASP A 78 -21.22 16.14 5.09
C ASP A 78 -20.22 15.16 5.76
N LEU A 79 -20.71 14.04 6.29
CA LEU A 79 -19.85 13.00 6.87
C LEU A 79 -18.88 12.41 5.85
N ILE A 80 -19.38 12.05 4.66
CA ILE A 80 -18.54 11.52 3.58
C ILE A 80 -17.56 12.57 3.07
N ARG A 81 -17.99 13.82 2.95
CA ARG A 81 -17.12 14.94 2.55
C ARG A 81 -15.94 15.11 3.49
N VAL A 82 -16.15 14.98 4.81
CA VAL A 82 -15.06 15.01 5.80
C VAL A 82 -14.06 13.87 5.57
N VAL A 83 -14.54 12.66 5.27
CA VAL A 83 -13.68 11.50 4.96
C VAL A 83 -12.87 11.75 3.68
N VAL A 84 -13.52 12.18 2.60
CA VAL A 84 -12.86 12.46 1.31
C VAL A 84 -11.81 13.57 1.48
N HIS A 85 -12.13 14.63 2.22
CA HIS A 85 -11.19 15.71 2.49
C HIS A 85 -10.00 15.24 3.31
N GLY A 86 -10.24 14.48 4.39
CA GLY A 86 -9.16 13.91 5.21
C GLY A 86 -8.24 12.98 4.41
N MET A 87 -8.81 12.19 3.49
CA MET A 87 -8.03 11.36 2.57
C MET A 87 -7.18 12.22 1.63
N ALA A 88 -7.75 13.27 1.03
CA ALA A 88 -7.03 14.17 0.13
C ALA A 88 -5.90 14.93 0.84
N GLU A 89 -6.12 15.41 2.07
CA GLU A 89 -5.06 16.04 2.87
C GLU A 89 -3.94 15.05 3.19
N PHE A 90 -4.30 13.81 3.54
CA PHE A 90 -3.33 12.78 3.85
C PHE A 90 -2.48 12.41 2.62
N THR A 91 -3.10 12.23 1.46
CA THR A 91 -2.39 11.86 0.23
C THR A 91 -1.47 12.98 -0.23
N GLU A 92 -1.91 14.24 -0.19
CA GLU A 92 -1.06 15.39 -0.55
C GLU A 92 0.15 15.52 0.40
N LYS A 93 -0.08 15.39 1.72
CA LYS A 93 1.00 15.44 2.72
C LYS A 93 2.05 14.36 2.49
N ASN A 94 1.66 13.20 1.95
CA ASN A 94 2.52 12.04 1.74
C ASN A 94 2.84 11.77 0.25
N ARG A 95 2.57 12.72 -0.64
CA ARG A 95 2.70 12.55 -2.11
C ARG A 95 4.08 12.07 -2.58
N LEU A 96 5.14 12.36 -1.81
CA LEU A 96 6.50 11.93 -2.13
C LEU A 96 6.70 10.42 -1.99
N TYR A 97 5.83 9.77 -1.20
CA TYR A 97 5.98 8.39 -0.78
C TYR A 97 4.88 7.47 -1.32
N LEU A 98 3.74 8.03 -1.70
CA LEU A 98 2.59 7.28 -2.20
C LEU A 98 2.56 7.28 -3.73
N ASN A 99 2.06 6.19 -4.29
CA ASN A 99 1.78 6.08 -5.72
C ASN A 99 0.54 6.90 -6.10
N GLU A 100 0.65 7.71 -7.15
CA GLU A 100 -0.41 8.63 -7.60
C GLU A 100 -1.73 7.91 -7.94
N ASP A 101 -1.67 6.83 -8.72
CA ASP A 101 -2.88 6.07 -9.11
C ASP A 101 -3.60 5.50 -7.89
N LEU A 102 -2.83 4.98 -6.92
CA LEU A 102 -3.39 4.53 -5.65
C LEU A 102 -4.03 5.68 -4.87
N THR A 103 -3.40 6.86 -4.83
CA THR A 103 -3.99 8.01 -4.13
C THR A 103 -5.32 8.43 -4.74
N VAL A 104 -5.44 8.44 -6.08
CA VAL A 104 -6.70 8.73 -6.78
C VAL A 104 -7.76 7.68 -6.44
N HIS A 105 -7.41 6.39 -6.49
CA HIS A 105 -8.33 5.32 -6.12
C HIS A 105 -8.82 5.44 -4.67
N CYS A 106 -7.93 5.76 -3.73
CA CYS A 106 -8.29 5.94 -2.32
C CYS A 106 -9.16 7.17 -2.07
N MET A 107 -8.97 8.26 -2.83
CA MET A 107 -9.84 9.43 -2.77
C MET A 107 -11.24 9.13 -3.33
N ALA A 108 -11.30 8.43 -4.47
CA ALA A 108 -12.56 8.06 -5.12
C ALA A 108 -13.36 7.02 -4.33
N LEU A 109 -12.69 6.18 -3.52
CA LEU A 109 -13.29 5.10 -2.75
C LEU A 109 -14.53 5.50 -1.95
N PHE A 110 -14.53 6.72 -1.40
CA PHE A 110 -15.60 7.20 -0.52
C PHE A 110 -16.61 8.11 -1.21
N MET A 111 -16.33 8.58 -2.43
CA MET A 111 -17.21 9.50 -3.13
C MET A 111 -18.51 8.79 -3.55
N GLY A 112 -19.66 9.37 -3.22
CA GLY A 112 -20.98 8.82 -3.57
C GLY A 112 -21.39 7.62 -2.73
N VAL A 113 -20.70 7.35 -1.61
CA VAL A 113 -21.09 6.28 -0.68
C VAL A 113 -22.38 6.62 0.06
N GLU A 114 -22.68 7.90 0.24
CA GLU A 114 -23.93 8.40 0.81
C GLU A 114 -25.17 7.95 0.02
N ASP A 115 -25.04 7.83 -1.31
CA ASP A 115 -26.15 7.48 -2.21
C ASP A 115 -26.61 6.02 -2.04
N ILE A 116 -25.76 5.16 -1.47
CA ILE A 116 -26.07 3.74 -1.20
C ILE A 116 -27.25 3.61 -0.23
N HIS A 117 -27.43 4.58 0.68
CA HIS A 117 -28.52 4.54 1.65
C HIS A 117 -29.88 4.72 0.97
N ASP A 118 -29.97 5.65 0.02
CA ASP A 118 -31.22 6.07 -0.62
C ASP A 118 -31.54 5.26 -1.91
N ALA A 119 -30.61 4.41 -2.34
CA ALA A 119 -30.78 3.52 -3.48
C ALA A 119 -31.91 2.49 -3.24
N ASN A 120 -32.59 2.10 -4.33
CA ASN A 120 -33.54 0.99 -4.30
C ASN A 120 -32.81 -0.35 -4.01
N GLU A 121 -33.53 -1.41 -3.65
CA GLU A 121 -32.90 -2.66 -3.20
C GLU A 121 -31.95 -3.29 -4.25
N GLU A 122 -32.29 -3.19 -5.54
CA GLU A 122 -31.50 -3.74 -6.65
C GLU A 122 -30.18 -2.96 -6.81
N ASP A 123 -30.27 -1.64 -6.92
CA ASP A 123 -29.12 -0.74 -7.07
C ASP A 123 -28.26 -0.72 -5.80
N ARG A 124 -28.88 -0.80 -4.61
CA ARG A 124 -28.19 -0.78 -3.32
C ARG A 124 -27.23 -1.95 -3.19
N GLN A 125 -27.64 -3.15 -3.62
CA GLN A 125 -26.79 -4.33 -3.54
C GLN A 125 -25.59 -4.21 -4.49
N GLU A 126 -25.80 -3.69 -5.71
CA GLU A 126 -24.73 -3.44 -6.68
C GLU A 126 -23.73 -2.41 -6.16
N LEU A 127 -24.20 -1.25 -5.68
CA LEU A 127 -23.34 -0.19 -5.16
C LEU A 127 -22.56 -0.63 -3.91
N LEU A 128 -23.18 -1.42 -3.03
CA LEU A 128 -22.50 -2.03 -1.88
C LEU A 128 -21.38 -2.98 -2.30
N GLU A 129 -21.62 -3.83 -3.30
CA GLU A 129 -20.62 -4.75 -3.81
C GLU A 129 -19.48 -4.00 -4.48
N HIS A 130 -19.80 -2.98 -5.29
CA HIS A 130 -18.83 -2.09 -5.91
C HIS A 130 -17.94 -1.40 -4.87
N TYR A 131 -18.52 -0.77 -3.85
CA TYR A 131 -17.78 -0.14 -2.75
C TYR A 131 -16.85 -1.14 -2.02
N ARG A 132 -17.37 -2.33 -1.68
CA ARG A 132 -16.58 -3.38 -1.03
C ARG A 132 -15.42 -3.84 -1.91
N GLN A 133 -15.64 -3.95 -3.21
CA GLN A 133 -14.62 -4.33 -4.17
C GLN A 133 -13.54 -3.24 -4.31
N MET A 134 -13.94 -1.98 -4.49
CA MET A 134 -13.00 -0.84 -4.53
C MET A 134 -12.15 -0.79 -3.26
N ARG A 135 -12.74 -1.02 -2.08
CA ARG A 135 -12.01 -1.05 -0.80
C ARG A 135 -10.99 -2.17 -0.75
N LYS A 136 -11.38 -3.37 -1.19
CA LYS A 136 -10.49 -4.53 -1.24
C LYS A 136 -9.33 -4.29 -2.20
N GLU A 137 -9.59 -3.65 -3.33
CA GLU A 137 -8.56 -3.25 -4.30
C GLU A 137 -7.62 -2.22 -3.72
N ALA A 138 -8.12 -1.19 -3.04
CA ALA A 138 -7.29 -0.18 -2.38
C ALA A 138 -6.30 -0.80 -1.39
N LEU A 139 -6.79 -1.68 -0.51
CA LEU A 139 -5.94 -2.39 0.46
C LEU A 139 -4.92 -3.31 -0.21
N ARG A 140 -5.32 -3.99 -1.29
CA ARG A 140 -4.41 -4.85 -2.07
C ARG A 140 -3.30 -4.01 -2.71
N MET A 141 -3.65 -2.91 -3.38
CA MET A 141 -2.70 -2.03 -4.04
C MET A 141 -1.74 -1.39 -3.04
N ALA A 142 -2.22 -0.94 -1.88
CA ALA A 142 -1.39 -0.42 -0.80
C ALA A 142 -0.39 -1.48 -0.29
N ALA A 143 -0.83 -2.73 -0.10
CA ALA A 143 0.05 -3.82 0.35
C ALA A 143 1.10 -4.22 -0.71
N GLU A 144 0.75 -4.16 -1.99
CA GLU A 144 1.65 -4.46 -3.10
C GLU A 144 2.69 -3.35 -3.29
N ASP A 145 2.26 -2.08 -3.37
CA ASP A 145 3.20 -0.97 -3.62
C ASP A 145 4.09 -0.65 -2.42
N SER A 146 3.61 -0.85 -1.18
CA SER A 146 4.44 -0.70 0.03
C SER A 146 5.60 -1.70 0.12
N GLY A 147 5.59 -2.77 -0.68
CA GLY A 147 6.57 -3.87 -0.60
C GLY A 147 6.32 -4.85 0.56
N VAL A 148 5.31 -4.60 1.40
CA VAL A 148 4.93 -5.47 2.52
C VAL A 148 4.45 -6.83 2.02
N ALA A 149 3.73 -6.88 0.89
CA ALA A 149 3.29 -8.13 0.29
C ALA A 149 4.46 -9.05 -0.04
N GLU A 150 5.55 -8.51 -0.58
CA GLU A 150 6.73 -9.29 -0.99
C GLU A 150 7.53 -9.77 0.22
N ILE A 151 7.74 -8.89 1.20
CA ILE A 151 8.38 -9.24 2.48
C ILE A 151 7.59 -10.37 3.18
N ASN A 152 6.27 -10.28 3.22
CA ASN A 152 5.41 -11.31 3.81
C ASN A 152 5.48 -12.64 3.05
N ARG A 153 5.59 -12.63 1.72
CA ARG A 153 5.79 -13.86 0.93
C ARG A 153 7.11 -14.52 1.28
N LEU A 154 8.19 -13.74 1.38
CA LEU A 154 9.51 -14.23 1.78
C LEU A 154 9.48 -14.85 3.18
N PHE A 155 8.88 -14.15 4.16
CA PHE A 155 8.73 -14.71 5.51
C PHE A 155 7.86 -15.96 5.56
N LYS A 156 6.78 -16.05 4.77
CA LYS A 156 5.96 -17.26 4.70
C LYS A 156 6.73 -18.44 4.12
N ALA A 157 7.57 -18.22 3.11
CA ALA A 157 8.40 -19.25 2.52
C ALA A 157 9.43 -19.81 3.53
N ILE A 158 10.02 -18.93 4.35
CA ILE A 158 11.03 -19.28 5.34
C ILE A 158 10.38 -19.94 6.57
N ASN A 159 9.39 -19.26 7.18
CA ASN A 159 8.90 -19.63 8.50
C ASN A 159 7.72 -20.60 8.48
N LYS A 160 7.05 -20.80 7.33
CA LYS A 160 5.84 -21.64 7.18
C LYS A 160 4.90 -21.57 8.41
N PRO A 161 4.43 -20.37 8.78
CA PRO A 161 3.70 -20.17 10.03
C PRO A 161 2.45 -21.04 10.07
N LYS A 162 2.34 -21.91 11.08
CA LYS A 162 1.15 -22.72 11.34
C LYS A 162 0.17 -21.93 12.21
N ILE A 163 -0.61 -21.07 11.57
CA ILE A 163 -1.74 -20.41 12.25
C ILE A 163 -2.91 -21.41 12.26
N ASP A 164 -3.21 -21.97 13.43
CA ASP A 164 -4.27 -22.95 13.66
C ASP A 164 -5.04 -22.62 14.95
N GLY A 165 -6.30 -23.04 15.00
CA GLY A 165 -7.21 -22.79 16.11
C GLY A 165 -8.64 -23.19 15.74
N ALA A 166 -9.48 -23.48 16.73
CA ALA A 166 -10.86 -23.96 16.49
C ALA A 166 -11.66 -23.00 15.59
N LEU A 167 -11.58 -21.70 15.85
CA LEU A 167 -12.23 -20.66 15.03
C LEU A 167 -11.67 -20.58 13.61
N ILE A 168 -10.36 -20.78 13.45
CA ILE A 168 -9.70 -20.73 12.13
C ILE A 168 -10.10 -21.94 11.29
N ARG A 169 -10.21 -23.12 11.92
CA ARG A 169 -10.70 -24.33 11.25
C ARG A 169 -12.15 -24.16 10.81
N TYR A 170 -13.02 -23.72 11.73
CA TYR A 170 -14.41 -23.40 11.41
C TYR A 170 -14.51 -22.41 10.24
N PHE A 171 -13.80 -21.29 10.30
CA PHE A 171 -13.78 -20.31 9.21
C PHE A 171 -13.31 -20.89 7.87
N ARG A 172 -12.27 -21.74 7.87
CA ARG A 172 -11.77 -22.40 6.65
C ARG A 172 -12.78 -23.38 6.08
N GLU A 173 -13.51 -24.09 6.92
CA GLU A 173 -14.58 -25.01 6.54
C GLU A 173 -15.74 -24.24 5.91
N THR A 174 -16.28 -23.24 6.60
CA THR A 174 -17.38 -22.39 6.09
C THR A 174 -16.99 -21.69 4.78
N LYS A 175 -15.75 -21.22 4.66
CA LYS A 175 -15.27 -20.60 3.42
C LYS A 175 -15.23 -21.59 2.26
N ARG A 176 -14.82 -22.84 2.50
CA ARG A 176 -14.78 -23.89 1.46
C ARG A 176 -16.18 -24.26 0.99
N GLU A 177 -17.13 -24.37 1.92
CA GLU A 177 -18.54 -24.61 1.62
C GLU A 177 -19.12 -23.50 0.75
N ALA A 178 -18.97 -22.23 1.17
CA ALA A 178 -19.43 -21.08 0.38
C ALA A 178 -18.79 -20.96 -1.02
N THR A 179 -17.57 -21.48 -1.20
CA THR A 179 -16.90 -21.49 -2.51
C THR A 179 -17.44 -22.62 -3.40
N ARG A 180 -17.83 -23.77 -2.83
CA ARG A 180 -18.47 -24.88 -3.55
C ARG A 180 -19.86 -24.49 -4.05
N ASP A 181 -20.70 -23.91 -3.20
CA ASP A 181 -22.06 -23.52 -3.57
C ASP A 181 -22.08 -22.49 -4.72
N ARG A 182 -21.14 -21.53 -4.73
CA ARG A 182 -20.96 -20.58 -5.84
C ARG A 182 -20.50 -21.26 -7.14
N SER A 183 -19.72 -22.33 -7.06
CA SER A 183 -19.28 -23.06 -8.26
C SER A 183 -20.37 -23.94 -8.85
N GLU A 184 -21.29 -24.43 -8.02
CA GLU A 184 -22.45 -25.23 -8.46
C GLU A 184 -23.57 -24.35 -9.02
N THR A 185 -23.73 -23.13 -8.50
CA THR A 185 -24.73 -22.16 -9.00
C THR A 185 -24.33 -21.55 -10.35
N ASN A 186 -23.04 -21.42 -10.64
CA ASN A 186 -22.53 -20.92 -11.93
C ASN A 186 -22.38 -22.00 -13.01
N ALA A 187 -22.66 -23.28 -12.69
CA ALA A 187 -22.55 -24.42 -13.60
C ALA A 187 -23.90 -24.99 -14.05
N GLY A 188 -25.01 -24.43 -13.58
CA GLY A 188 -26.39 -24.73 -14.02
C GLY A 188 -26.98 -23.58 -14.81
#